data_AF-A0A2R9UI53-F1
#
_entry.id   AF-A0A2R9UI53-F1
#
_cell.length_a   1.000
_cell.length_b   1.000
_cell.length_c   1.000
_cell.angle_alpha   90.00
_cell.angle_beta   90.00
_cell.angle_gamma   90.00
#
_symmetry.space_group_name_H-M   'P 1'
#
loop_
_entity.id
_entity.type
_entity.pdbx_description
1 polymer ?
#
loop_
_entity_poly.entity_id
_entity_poly.type
_entity_poly.pdbx_seq_one_letter_code
_entity_poly.pdbx_strand_id
1 'polypeptide(L)'
;MLGLVVLGTFVLVPTVGTYMDQRQQIQALRGAVSLSESEVADLQSQRERWSDPAYITTQARERLYYTMPGEVVYLIDDDLPASEAPQEQQDVSQDVGQTRTDWMSQLVRSVTSAGAVPVAVPSVGVPDPSPTP
;
A
#
# COMPACT_ATOMS: atom_id res chain seq x y z
N MET A 1 -7.68 -54.89 -53.63
CA MET A 1 -7.59 -53.47 -53.20
C MET A 1 -8.56 -53.16 -52.06
N LEU A 2 -9.87 -53.34 -52.22
CA LEU A 2 -10.89 -52.94 -51.22
C LEU A 2 -10.73 -53.61 -49.83
N GLY A 3 -10.40 -54.91 -49.76
CA GLY A 3 -10.21 -55.61 -48.48
C GLY A 3 -9.01 -55.11 -47.65
N LEU A 4 -7.93 -54.66 -48.30
CA LEU A 4 -6.77 -54.08 -47.62
C LEU A 4 -7.11 -52.74 -46.97
N VAL A 5 -7.97 -51.96 -47.61
CA VAL A 5 -8.45 -50.68 -47.08
C VAL A 5 -9.32 -50.91 -45.85
N VAL A 6 -10.24 -51.87 -45.87
CA VAL A 6 -11.10 -52.19 -44.71
C VAL A 6 -10.26 -52.69 -43.53
N LEU A 7 -9.33 -53.60 -43.78
CA LEU A 7 -8.44 -54.13 -42.74
C LEU A 7 -7.55 -53.02 -42.14
N GLY A 8 -6.98 -52.17 -43.01
CA GLY A 8 -6.20 -51.01 -42.59
C GLY A 8 -7.00 -50.07 -41.70
N THR A 9 -8.23 -49.70 -42.10
CA THR A 9 -9.11 -48.84 -41.30
C THR A 9 -9.47 -49.46 -39.95
N PHE A 10 -9.78 -50.75 -39.91
CA PHE A 10 -10.16 -51.43 -38.66
C PHE A 10 -9.03 -51.46 -37.62
N VAL A 11 -7.78 -51.57 -38.08
CA VAL A 11 -6.60 -51.49 -37.22
C VAL A 11 -6.29 -50.05 -36.81
N LEU A 12 -6.45 -49.08 -37.71
CA LEU A 12 -6.03 -47.69 -37.47
C LEU A 12 -6.98 -46.93 -36.53
N VAL A 13 -8.29 -47.15 -36.62
CA VAL A 13 -9.30 -46.46 -35.79
C VAL A 13 -9.01 -46.54 -34.28
N PRO A 14 -8.76 -47.72 -33.67
CA PRO A 14 -8.43 -47.79 -32.24
C PRO A 14 -7.09 -47.15 -31.88
N THR A 15 -6.12 -47.12 -32.80
CA THR A 15 -4.82 -46.46 -32.57
C THR A 15 -4.91 -44.94 -32.53
N VAL A 16 -5.83 -44.35 -33.30
CA VAL A 16 -6.06 -42.89 -33.29
C VAL A 16 -6.68 -42.45 -31.97
N GLY A 17 -7.66 -43.20 -31.44
CA GLY A 17 -8.28 -42.90 -30.14
C GLY A 17 -7.27 -42.94 -29.00
N THR A 18 -6.49 -44.02 -28.90
CA THR A 18 -5.46 -44.18 -27.86
C THR A 18 -4.38 -43.11 -27.94
N TYR A 19 -3.96 -42.69 -29.13
CA TYR A 19 -3.02 -41.60 -29.30
C TYR A 19 -3.59 -40.27 -28.79
N MET A 20 -4.85 -39.96 -29.07
CA MET A 20 -5.50 -38.74 -28.57
C MET A 20 -5.62 -38.75 -27.03
N ASP A 21 -5.98 -39.89 -26.45
CA ASP A 21 -6.05 -40.04 -24.98
C ASP A 21 -4.68 -39.85 -24.33
N GLN A 22 -3.62 -40.43 -24.91
CA GLN A 22 -2.25 -40.23 -24.44
C GLN A 22 -1.82 -38.76 -24.54
N ARG A 23 -2.18 -38.07 -25.63
CA ARG A 23 -1.89 -36.64 -25.79
C ARG A 23 -2.59 -35.80 -24.73
N GLN A 24 -3.85 -36.10 -24.41
CA GLN A 24 -4.59 -35.43 -23.35
C GLN A 24 -3.96 -35.67 -21.97
N GLN A 25 -3.61 -36.93 -21.67
CA GLN A 25 -2.93 -37.29 -20.42
C GLN A 25 -1.60 -36.57 -20.26
N ILE A 26 -0.76 -36.53 -21.30
CA ILE A 26 0.51 -35.82 -21.28
C ILE A 26 0.31 -34.33 -21.02
N GLN A 27 -0.70 -33.71 -21.64
CA GLN A 27 -0.99 -32.29 -21.41
C GLN A 27 -1.47 -32.03 -19.98
N ALA A 28 -2.36 -32.88 -19.46
CA ALA A 28 -2.82 -32.79 -18.07
C ALA A 28 -1.67 -32.93 -17.07
N LEU A 29 -0.79 -33.92 -17.26
CA LEU A 29 0.39 -34.12 -16.41
C LEU A 29 1.35 -32.94 -16.47
N ARG A 30 1.61 -32.40 -17.66
CA ARG A 30 2.45 -31.19 -17.81
C ARG A 30 1.85 -29.98 -17.11
N GLY A 31 0.53 -29.82 -17.21
CA GLY A 31 -0.19 -28.78 -16.48
C GLY A 31 -0.04 -28.93 -14.96
N ALA A 32 -0.19 -30.15 -14.44
CA ALA A 32 0.00 -30.44 -13.02
C ALA A 32 1.43 -30.15 -12.54
N VAL A 33 2.45 -30.58 -13.31
CA VAL A 33 3.86 -30.28 -12.99
C VAL A 33 4.12 -28.78 -12.96
N SER A 34 3.66 -28.05 -13.98
CA SER A 34 3.83 -26.59 -14.04
C SER A 34 3.16 -25.89 -12.86
N LEU A 35 1.98 -26.35 -12.42
CA LEU A 35 1.30 -25.80 -11.26
C LEU A 35 2.11 -26.06 -9.98
N SER A 36 2.57 -27.30 -9.76
CA SER A 36 3.40 -27.64 -8.61
C SER A 36 4.71 -26.89 -8.59
N GLU A 37 5.35 -26.69 -9.74
CA GLU A 37 6.58 -25.88 -9.84
C GLU A 37 6.32 -24.42 -9.45
N SER A 38 5.20 -23.83 -9.89
CA SER A 38 4.83 -22.48 -9.49
C SER A 38 4.55 -22.35 -7.99
N GLU A 39 3.85 -23.31 -7.40
CA GLU A 39 3.57 -23.34 -5.97
C GLU A 39 4.86 -23.48 -5.15
N VAL A 40 5.79 -24.34 -5.59
CA VAL A 40 7.10 -24.49 -4.95
C VAL A 40 7.89 -23.17 -5.03
N ALA A 41 7.88 -22.48 -6.17
CA ALA A 41 8.55 -21.19 -6.32
C ALA A 41 7.96 -20.12 -5.38
N ASP A 42 6.63 -20.04 -5.28
CA ASP A 42 5.95 -19.12 -4.39
C ASP A 42 6.23 -19.41 -2.91
N LEU A 43 6.25 -20.69 -2.53
CA LEU A 43 6.59 -21.12 -1.17
C LEU A 43 8.06 -20.84 -0.83
N GLN A 44 8.98 -21.00 -1.79
CA GLN A 44 10.39 -20.65 -1.59
C GLN A 44 10.56 -19.14 -1.39
N SER A 45 9.92 -18.31 -2.22
CA SER A 45 9.90 -16.85 -2.07
C SER A 45 9.31 -16.43 -0.72
N GLN A 46 8.21 -17.05 -0.30
CA GLN A 46 7.65 -16.82 1.03
C GLN A 46 8.66 -17.15 2.12
N ARG A 47 9.27 -18.35 2.08
CA ARG A 47 10.25 -18.78 3.08
C ARG A 47 11.47 -17.86 3.15
N GLU A 48 11.95 -17.34 2.03
CA GLU A 48 13.01 -16.34 2.00
C GLU A 48 12.57 -15.03 2.69
N ARG A 49 11.37 -14.53 2.40
CA ARG A 49 10.83 -13.34 3.10
C ARG A 49 10.70 -13.55 4.61
N TRP A 50 10.21 -14.70 5.03
CA TRP A 50 10.11 -15.06 6.46
C TRP A 50 11.47 -15.26 7.13
N SER A 51 12.56 -15.42 6.39
CA SER A 51 13.90 -15.50 6.96
C SER A 51 14.51 -14.14 7.30
N ASP A 52 13.93 -13.05 6.79
CA ASP A 52 14.34 -11.69 7.11
C ASP A 52 13.71 -11.23 8.44
N PRO A 53 14.52 -10.92 9.48
CA PRO A 53 14.01 -10.41 10.75
C PRO A 53 13.16 -9.14 10.60
N ALA A 54 13.49 -8.26 9.65
CA ALA A 54 12.74 -7.03 9.43
C ALA A 54 11.30 -7.32 8.97
N TYR A 55 11.13 -8.30 8.08
CA TYR A 55 9.81 -8.74 7.62
C TYR A 55 8.97 -9.30 8.78
N ILE A 56 9.57 -10.14 9.63
CA ILE A 56 8.90 -10.69 10.82
C ILE A 56 8.47 -9.56 11.76
N THR A 57 9.36 -8.61 12.07
CA THR A 57 9.03 -7.50 12.99
C THR A 57 7.90 -6.63 12.47
N THR A 58 7.88 -6.35 11.17
CA THR A 58 6.80 -5.58 10.54
C THR A 58 5.47 -6.33 10.60
N GLN A 59 5.45 -7.61 10.24
CA GLN A 59 4.22 -8.42 10.31
C GLN A 59 3.71 -8.57 11.74
N ALA A 60 4.59 -8.75 12.72
CA ALA A 60 4.23 -8.84 14.12
C ALA A 60 3.66 -7.52 14.67
N ARG A 61 4.21 -6.38 14.25
CA ARG A 61 3.71 -5.06 14.65
C ARG A 61 2.36 -4.74 14.00
N GLU A 62 2.21 -5.00 12.70
CA GLU A 62 0.97 -4.70 11.96
C GLU A 62 -0.20 -5.59 12.39
N ARG A 63 0.04 -6.89 12.62
CA ARG A 63 -1.05 -7.85 12.88
C ARG A 63 -1.29 -8.14 14.34
N LEU A 64 -0.23 -8.14 15.15
CA LEU A 64 -0.27 -8.57 16.55
C LEU A 64 0.03 -7.42 17.52
N TYR A 65 0.28 -6.21 17.01
CA TYR A 65 0.66 -5.04 17.80
C TYR A 65 1.86 -5.30 18.72
N TYR A 66 2.77 -6.17 18.30
CA TYR A 66 4.00 -6.44 19.04
C TYR A 66 4.98 -5.26 18.92
N THR A 67 5.72 -5.05 20.00
CA THR A 67 6.63 -3.92 20.18
C THR A 67 7.98 -4.42 20.69
N MET A 68 9.04 -3.64 20.48
CA MET A 68 10.35 -4.00 21.03
C MET A 68 10.39 -3.73 22.54
N PRO A 69 11.21 -4.48 23.31
CA PRO A 69 11.40 -4.19 24.72
C PRO A 69 11.86 -2.74 24.94
N GLY A 70 11.11 -1.96 25.73
CA GLY A 70 11.41 -0.55 26.02
C GLY A 70 10.73 0.47 25.11
N GLU A 71 10.00 0.04 24.08
CA GLU A 71 9.21 0.92 23.21
C GLU A 71 7.83 1.21 23.82
N VAL A 72 7.44 2.48 23.87
CA VAL A 72 6.14 2.93 24.38
C VAL A 72 5.18 3.12 23.21
N VAL A 73 4.13 2.29 23.14
CA VAL A 73 3.13 2.34 22.08
C VAL A 73 1.95 3.21 22.54
N TYR A 74 1.52 4.13 21.68
CA TYR A 74 0.29 4.90 21.88
C TYR A 74 -0.79 4.30 20.99
N LEU A 75 -1.91 3.90 21.59
CA LEU A 75 -3.14 3.57 20.87
C LEU A 75 -4.07 4.78 20.99
N ILE A 76 -4.46 5.34 19.86
CA ILE A 76 -5.47 6.39 19.80
C ILE A 76 -6.81 5.68 19.65
N ASP A 77 -7.65 5.80 20.67
CA ASP A 77 -9.05 5.40 20.60
C ASP A 77 -9.85 6.66 20.26
N ASP A 78 -10.54 6.66 19.12
CA ASP A 78 -11.37 7.78 18.67
C ASP A 78 -12.72 7.79 19.43
N ASP A 79 -12.63 7.83 20.75
CA ASP A 79 -13.75 7.92 21.72
C ASP A 79 -14.35 9.33 21.78
N LEU A 80 -13.74 10.30 21.09
CA LEU A 80 -14.09 11.72 21.24
C LEU A 80 -15.59 11.94 21.06
N PRO A 81 -16.24 12.72 21.95
CA PRO A 81 -17.63 13.08 21.79
C PRO A 81 -17.82 13.78 20.44
N ALA A 82 -18.98 13.63 19.81
CA ALA A 82 -19.24 14.17 18.47
C ALA A 82 -19.00 15.69 18.33
N SER A 83 -18.94 16.42 19.45
CA SER A 83 -18.55 17.83 19.53
C SER A 83 -17.05 18.10 19.33
N GLU A 84 -16.19 17.11 19.57
CA GLU A 84 -14.72 17.17 19.46
C GLU A 84 -14.19 16.29 18.32
N ALA A 85 -15.06 15.48 17.69
CA ALA A 85 -14.74 14.77 16.47
C ALA A 85 -14.29 15.75 15.37
N PRO A 86 -13.16 15.49 14.69
CA PRO A 86 -12.75 16.29 13.54
C PRO A 86 -13.88 16.36 12.51
N GLN A 87 -14.21 17.56 12.04
CA GLN A 87 -15.15 17.73 10.95
C GLN A 87 -14.67 16.89 9.76
N GLU A 88 -15.52 16.00 9.24
CA GLU A 88 -15.20 15.25 8.03
C GLU A 88 -14.78 16.23 6.94
N GLN A 89 -13.66 15.93 6.28
CA GLN A 89 -13.14 16.75 5.19
C GLN A 89 -14.21 16.78 4.11
N GLN A 90 -14.81 17.94 3.92
CA GLN A 90 -15.82 18.15 2.89
C GLN A 90 -15.26 17.69 1.54
N ASP A 91 -16.05 16.95 0.78
CA ASP A 91 -15.68 16.49 -0.55
C ASP A 91 -15.13 17.66 -1.36
N VAL A 92 -13.87 17.52 -1.77
CA VAL A 92 -13.19 18.55 -2.57
C VAL A 92 -13.87 18.56 -3.93
N SER A 93 -14.50 19.70 -4.26
CA SER A 93 -15.13 19.87 -5.58
C SER A 93 -14.12 19.64 -6.70
N GLN A 94 -14.51 18.85 -7.70
CA GLN A 94 -13.71 18.65 -8.92
C GLN A 94 -13.77 19.86 -9.86
N ASP A 95 -14.64 20.83 -9.57
CA ASP A 95 -14.72 22.07 -10.31
C ASP A 95 -13.61 23.05 -9.86
N VAL A 96 -12.84 23.53 -10.84
CA VAL A 96 -11.84 24.57 -10.59
C VAL A 96 -12.56 25.91 -10.40
N GLY A 97 -12.74 26.30 -9.14
CA GLY A 97 -13.22 27.64 -8.79
C GLY A 97 -12.14 28.70 -9.00
N GLN A 98 -12.49 29.80 -9.68
CA GLN A 98 -11.65 31.00 -9.65
C GLN A 98 -11.70 31.61 -8.26
N THR A 99 -10.64 31.42 -7.48
CA THR A 99 -10.49 32.14 -6.21
C THR A 99 -10.25 33.62 -6.50
N ARG A 100 -10.84 34.51 -5.69
CA ARG A 100 -10.59 35.96 -5.78
C ARG A 100 -9.18 36.35 -5.32
N THR A 101 -8.41 35.37 -4.87
CA THR A 101 -7.08 35.54 -4.31
C THR A 101 -6.02 35.40 -5.39
N ASP A 102 -5.48 36.53 -5.83
CA ASP A 102 -4.22 36.57 -6.56
C ASP A 102 -3.06 36.36 -5.58
N TRP A 103 -2.58 35.13 -5.51
CA TRP A 103 -1.49 34.71 -4.62
C TRP A 103 -0.19 35.50 -4.89
N MET A 104 0.05 35.91 -6.14
CA MET A 104 1.25 36.66 -6.53
C MET A 104 1.20 38.06 -5.91
N SER A 105 0.06 38.72 -6.03
CA SER A 105 -0.19 40.02 -5.40
C SER A 105 -0.14 39.96 -3.87
N GLN A 106 -0.63 38.87 -3.26
CA GLN A 106 -0.54 38.68 -1.82
C GLN A 106 0.89 38.45 -1.33
N LEU A 107 1.69 37.67 -2.07
CA LEU A 107 3.09 37.43 -1.75
C LEU A 107 3.90 38.73 -1.75
N VAL A 108 3.78 39.53 -2.81
CA VAL A 108 4.48 40.82 -2.92
C VAL A 108 4.07 41.78 -1.81
N ARG A 109 2.78 41.83 -1.48
CA ARG A 109 2.25 42.65 -0.39
C ARG A 109 2.77 42.19 0.97
N SER A 110 2.87 40.89 1.20
CA SER A 110 3.43 40.31 2.43
C SER A 110 4.88 40.74 2.63
N VAL A 111 5.73 40.56 1.62
CA VAL A 111 7.14 40.97 1.67
C VAL A 111 7.28 42.48 1.92
N THR A 112 6.48 43.29 1.22
CA THR A 112 6.50 44.75 1.40
C THR A 112 6.04 45.15 2.79
N SER A 113 5.00 44.51 3.30
CA SER A 113 4.47 44.79 4.64
C SER A 113 5.45 44.40 5.75
N ALA A 114 6.12 43.25 5.60
CA ALA A 114 7.13 42.80 6.55
C ALA A 114 8.34 43.75 6.62
N GLY A 115 8.74 44.32 5.47
CA GLY A 115 9.81 45.33 5.42
C GLY A 115 9.40 46.72 5.92
N ALA A 116 8.11 47.00 6.05
CA ALA A 116 7.58 48.29 6.51
C ALA A 116 7.32 48.34 8.03
N VAL A 117 7.42 47.21 8.74
CA VAL A 117 7.23 47.19 10.20
C VAL A 117 8.44 47.86 10.86
N PRO A 118 8.26 48.92 11.66
CA PRO A 118 9.35 49.50 12.42
C PRO A 118 9.87 48.46 13.42
N VAL A 119 11.19 48.30 13.50
CA VAL A 119 11.82 47.43 14.50
C VAL A 119 11.50 47.99 15.88
N ALA A 120 10.60 47.35 16.61
CA ALA A 120 10.41 47.61 18.03
C ALA A 120 11.64 47.08 18.77
N VAL A 121 12.45 47.99 19.32
CA VAL A 121 13.47 47.61 20.30
C VAL A 121 12.75 47.11 21.56
N PRO A 122 12.92 45.84 21.96
CA PRO A 122 12.27 45.33 23.16
C PRO A 122 12.87 46.03 24.38
N SER A 123 12.11 46.92 25.02
CA SER A 123 12.41 47.35 26.38
C SER A 123 12.05 46.20 27.31
N VAL A 124 13.06 45.41 27.69
CA VAL A 124 12.94 44.44 28.79
C VAL A 124 12.71 45.25 30.06
N GLY A 125 11.45 45.36 30.47
CA GLY A 125 11.07 45.97 31.73
C GLY A 125 11.61 45.12 32.87
N VAL A 126 12.64 45.61 33.56
CA VAL A 126 12.91 45.19 34.93
C VAL A 126 11.79 45.80 35.79
N PRO A 127 11.00 45.01 36.53
CA PRO A 127 10.03 45.56 37.46
C PRO A 127 10.78 46.35 38.54
N ASP A 128 10.38 47.60 38.76
CA ASP A 128 10.90 48.42 39.86
C ASP A 128 10.62 47.70 41.21
N PRO A 129 11.60 47.61 42.13
CA PRO A 129 11.33 47.06 43.45
C PRO A 129 10.40 48.01 44.21
N SER A 130 9.28 47.47 44.69
CA SER A 130 8.29 48.17 45.50
C SER A 130 8.96 48.80 46.74
N PRO A 131 8.73 50.10 47.04
CA PRO A 131 9.16 50.67 48.31
C PRO A 131 8.35 50.05 49.45
N THR A 132 9.05 49.44 50.41
CA THR A 132 8.50 48.95 51.69
C THR A 132 8.39 50.16 52.67
N PRO A 133 7.47 50.14 53.65
CA PRO A 133 6.87 51.32 54.28
C PRO A 133 7.79 52.14 55.18
#